data_AF-A0A7V9CFX3-F1
#
_entry.id   AF-A0A7V9CFX3-F1
#
_cell.length_a   1.000
_cell.length_b   1.000
_cell.length_c   1.000
_cell.angle_alpha   90.00
_cell.angle_beta   90.00
_cell.angle_gamma   90.00
#
_symmetry.space_group_name_H-M   'P 1'
#
loop_
_entity.id
_entity.type
_entity.pdbx_description
1 polymer ?
#
loop_
_entity_poly.entity_id
_entity_poly.type
_entity_poly.pdbx_seq_one_letter_code
_entity_poly.pdbx_strand_id
1 'polypeptide(L)'
;MKFRPLALLALLLLTLASGGCGDDTEAANAYVEQVQSAQRGFADSFRDVRQRLAPTSTLKQDRETLGEFSGAAQRFADQLGAITPPEAVRDEHGRLVAVVGEYKASIEAAEERLDGATPEERAAVRSELSSSVQDTQDSIGAAIGAINNALRG
;
A
#
# COMPACT_ATOMS: atom_id res chain seq x y z
N MET A 1 11.13 -7.27 23.17
CA MET A 1 11.00 -7.07 21.70
C MET A 1 11.05 -5.57 21.45
N LYS A 2 12.04 -5.10 20.68
CA LYS A 2 12.18 -3.67 20.35
C LYS A 2 11.06 -3.31 19.38
N PHE A 3 10.08 -2.52 19.83
CA PHE A 3 9.10 -1.88 18.95
C PHE A 3 9.87 -1.03 17.95
N ARG A 4 10.00 -1.52 16.71
CA ARG A 4 10.44 -0.70 15.60
C ARG A 4 9.30 0.28 15.34
N PRO A 5 9.49 1.60 15.51
CA PRO A 5 8.44 2.54 15.20
C PRO A 5 8.04 2.31 13.75
N LEU A 6 6.73 2.16 13.52
CA LEU A 6 6.08 2.08 12.23
C LEU A 6 6.93 2.76 11.15
N ALA A 7 7.40 2.00 10.17
CA ALA A 7 7.94 2.55 8.95
C ALA A 7 6.79 3.32 8.26
N LEU A 8 6.71 4.61 8.59
CA LEU A 8 5.98 5.61 7.84
C LEU A 8 6.31 5.39 6.37
N LEU A 9 5.28 5.23 5.54
CA LEU A 9 5.39 5.16 4.09
C LEU A 9 6.52 6.07 3.62
N ALA A 10 7.55 5.48 3.01
CA ALA A 10 8.70 6.22 2.52
C ALA A 10 8.21 7.30 1.55
N LEU A 11 8.33 8.57 1.94
CA LEU A 11 7.96 9.69 1.07
C LEU A 11 8.92 9.75 -0.12
N LEU A 12 8.38 9.83 -1.34
CA LEU A 12 9.16 10.14 -2.54
C LEU A 12 9.84 11.51 -2.34
N LEU A 13 11.17 11.55 -2.38
CA LEU A 13 11.95 12.76 -2.12
C LEU A 13 12.37 13.40 -3.45
N LEU A 14 11.76 14.54 -3.80
CA LEU A 14 12.16 15.37 -4.93
C LEU A 14 13.58 15.93 -4.71
N THR A 15 14.59 15.29 -5.30
CA THR A 15 15.93 15.87 -5.46
C THR A 15 16.39 15.68 -6.90
N LEU A 16 15.60 16.17 -7.86
CA LEU A 16 16.02 16.23 -9.27
C LEU A 16 16.97 17.42 -9.41
N ALA A 17 18.27 17.12 -9.41
CA ALA A 17 19.31 18.11 -9.62
C ALA A 17 19.22 18.62 -11.07
N SER A 18 19.12 19.95 -11.19
CA SER A 18 19.10 20.73 -12.42
C SER A 18 20.15 20.27 -13.44
N GLY A 19 19.71 19.66 -14.54
CA GLY A 19 20.62 19.21 -15.60
C GLY A 19 19.93 18.51 -16.77
N GLY A 20 18.81 19.03 -17.25
CA GLY A 20 18.07 18.45 -18.38
C GLY A 20 16.88 19.33 -18.74
N CYS A 21 16.42 19.28 -19.99
CA CYS A 21 15.33 20.10 -20.52
C CYS A 21 14.10 20.10 -19.57
N GLY A 22 13.48 21.27 -19.34
CA GLY A 22 12.49 21.47 -18.28
C GLY A 22 11.27 20.53 -18.29
N ASP A 23 10.91 19.99 -19.45
CA ASP A 23 9.75 19.09 -19.62
C ASP A 23 9.89 17.75 -18.86
N ASP A 24 11.08 17.15 -18.84
CA ASP A 24 11.29 15.85 -18.18
C ASP A 24 11.21 15.97 -16.65
N THR A 25 11.63 17.11 -16.12
CA THR A 25 11.57 17.40 -14.67
C THR A 25 10.13 17.66 -14.24
N GLU A 26 9.34 18.37 -15.04
CA GLU A 26 7.93 18.64 -14.73
C GLU A 26 7.09 17.35 -14.75
N ALA A 27 7.30 16.48 -15.74
CA ALA A 27 6.63 15.18 -15.81
C ALA A 27 6.99 14.26 -14.62
N ALA A 28 8.27 14.23 -14.22
CA ALA A 28 8.72 13.46 -13.06
C ALA A 28 8.12 14.00 -11.75
N ASN A 29 8.04 15.32 -11.58
CA ASN A 29 7.43 15.93 -10.41
C ASN A 29 5.92 15.65 -10.34
N ALA A 30 5.21 15.81 -11.45
CA ALA A 30 3.78 15.49 -11.54
C ALA A 30 3.51 14.00 -11.25
N TYR A 31 4.37 13.11 -11.73
CA TYR A 31 4.31 11.68 -11.39
C TYR A 31 4.47 11.45 -9.87
N VAL A 32 5.50 12.03 -9.26
CA VAL A 32 5.75 11.91 -7.82
C VAL A 32 4.58 12.42 -6.99
N GLU A 33 4.01 13.57 -7.35
CA GLU A 33 2.86 14.15 -6.66
C GLU A 33 1.62 13.25 -6.71
N GLN A 34 1.33 12.68 -7.89
CA GLN A 34 0.21 11.74 -8.06
C GLN A 34 0.40 10.48 -7.21
N VAL A 35 1.59 9.89 -7.23
CA VAL A 35 1.90 8.69 -6.44
C VAL A 35 1.84 8.99 -4.93
N GLN A 36 2.39 10.13 -4.48
CA GLN A 36 2.30 10.53 -3.08
C GLN A 36 0.86 10.80 -2.63
N SER A 37 0.04 11.39 -3.50
CA SER A 37 -1.38 11.63 -3.20
C SER A 37 -2.13 10.32 -2.98
N ALA A 38 -1.93 9.34 -3.86
CA ALA A 38 -2.51 8.01 -3.76
C ALA A 38 -2.03 7.29 -2.46
N GLN A 39 -0.74 7.40 -2.16
CA GLN A 39 -0.12 6.81 -0.96
C GLN A 39 -0.68 7.35 0.35
N ARG A 40 -0.90 8.67 0.46
CA ARG A 40 -1.44 9.27 1.70
C ARG A 40 -2.81 8.70 2.05
N GLY A 41 -3.70 8.57 1.06
CA GLY A 41 -5.02 7.97 1.28
C GLY A 41 -4.96 6.51 1.73
N PHE A 42 -4.01 5.73 1.18
CA PHE A 42 -3.86 4.33 1.55
C PHE A 42 -3.15 4.13 2.90
N ALA A 43 -2.20 5.01 3.25
CA ALA A 43 -1.50 4.99 4.54
C ALA A 43 -2.47 5.10 5.73
N ASP A 44 -3.45 5.98 5.63
CA ASP A 44 -4.49 6.14 6.65
C ASP A 44 -5.33 4.86 6.79
N SER A 45 -5.64 4.21 5.67
CA SER A 45 -6.41 2.95 5.66
C SER A 45 -5.68 1.82 6.41
N PHE A 46 -4.36 1.71 6.29
CA PHE A 46 -3.58 0.72 7.05
C PHE A 46 -3.61 0.97 8.56
N ARG A 47 -3.56 2.24 8.98
CA ARG A 47 -3.63 2.58 10.41
C ARG A 47 -4.99 2.16 10.97
N ASP A 48 -6.05 2.45 10.23
CA ASP A 48 -7.42 2.18 10.64
C ASP A 48 -7.72 0.68 10.70
N VAL A 49 -7.26 -0.11 9.71
CA VAL A 49 -7.49 -1.56 9.69
C VAL A 49 -6.90 -2.26 10.92
N ARG A 50 -5.67 -1.90 11.32
CA ARG A 50 -5.01 -2.49 12.50
C ARG A 50 -5.69 -2.12 13.81
N GLN A 51 -6.27 -0.92 13.89
CA GLN A 51 -7.00 -0.48 15.09
C GLN A 51 -8.36 -1.18 15.21
N ARG A 52 -9.03 -1.40 14.08
CA ARG A 52 -10.39 -1.96 14.03
C ARG A 52 -10.43 -3.50 14.06
N LEU A 53 -9.39 -4.17 13.57
CA LEU A 53 -9.19 -5.63 13.71
C LEU A 53 -8.54 -6.01 15.07
N ALA A 54 -9.05 -5.42 16.15
CA ALA A 54 -8.57 -5.71 17.50
C ALA A 54 -9.03 -7.11 17.95
N PRO A 55 -8.36 -7.78 18.92
CA PRO A 55 -8.81 -9.08 19.43
C PRO A 55 -10.25 -9.11 19.95
N THR A 56 -10.75 -7.95 20.41
CA THR A 56 -12.09 -7.73 20.94
C THR A 56 -13.14 -7.42 19.88
N SER A 57 -12.77 -7.34 18.60
CA SER A 57 -13.73 -7.17 17.51
C SER A 57 -14.64 -8.38 17.36
N THR A 58 -15.88 -8.10 16.92
CA THR A 58 -16.85 -9.12 16.52
C THR A 58 -16.64 -9.52 15.06
N LEU A 59 -17.13 -10.70 14.68
CA LEU A 59 -17.09 -11.16 13.28
C LEU A 59 -17.69 -10.13 12.29
N LYS A 60 -18.78 -9.46 12.69
CA LYS A 60 -19.40 -8.41 11.86
C LYS A 60 -18.44 -7.23 11.66
N GLN A 61 -17.78 -6.78 12.72
CA GLN A 61 -16.82 -5.68 12.66
C GLN A 61 -15.57 -6.06 11.86
N ASP A 62 -15.12 -7.30 11.96
CA ASP A 62 -13.99 -7.80 11.17
C ASP A 62 -14.33 -7.74 9.68
N ARG A 63 -15.48 -8.28 9.26
CA ARG A 63 -15.92 -8.25 7.86
C ARG A 63 -16.12 -6.83 7.34
N GLU A 64 -16.76 -5.96 8.12
CA GLU A 64 -16.93 -4.55 7.74
C GLU A 64 -15.58 -3.85 7.56
N THR A 65 -14.64 -4.09 8.46
CA THR A 65 -13.29 -3.51 8.40
C THR A 65 -12.50 -4.02 7.19
N LEU A 66 -12.55 -5.31 6.91
CA LEU A 66 -11.89 -5.88 5.73
C LEU A 66 -12.50 -5.36 4.43
N GLY A 67 -13.82 -5.20 4.36
CA GLY A 67 -14.50 -4.76 3.14
C GLY A 67 -14.18 -3.30 2.81
N GLU A 68 -14.19 -2.43 3.82
CA GLU A 68 -13.74 -1.05 3.67
C GLU A 68 -12.29 -0.98 3.20
N PHE A 69 -11.45 -1.84 3.75
CA PHE A 69 -10.03 -1.86 3.47
C PHE A 69 -9.69 -2.48 2.10
N SER A 70 -10.42 -3.51 1.66
CA SER A 70 -10.40 -4.04 0.29
C SER A 70 -10.79 -2.94 -0.71
N GLY A 71 -11.85 -2.18 -0.41
CA GLY A 71 -12.24 -1.02 -1.20
C GLY A 71 -11.17 0.07 -1.25
N ALA A 72 -10.42 0.30 -0.17
CA ALA A 72 -9.31 1.23 -0.15
C ALA A 72 -8.11 0.74 -0.99
N ALA A 73 -7.77 -0.55 -0.90
CA ALA A 73 -6.73 -1.17 -1.71
C ALA A 73 -7.08 -1.13 -3.21
N GLN A 74 -8.34 -1.39 -3.57
CA GLN A 74 -8.84 -1.26 -4.94
C GLN A 74 -8.69 0.17 -5.45
N ARG A 75 -9.16 1.17 -4.70
CA ARG A 75 -9.00 2.59 -5.08
C ARG A 75 -7.54 2.98 -5.27
N PHE A 76 -6.66 2.48 -4.40
CA PHE A 76 -5.23 2.74 -4.52
C PHE A 76 -4.63 2.10 -5.78
N ALA A 77 -4.96 0.83 -6.06
CA ALA A 77 -4.54 0.15 -7.29
C ALA A 77 -5.04 0.88 -8.55
N ASP A 78 -6.31 1.31 -8.56
CA ASP A 78 -6.90 2.05 -9.68
C ASP A 78 -6.23 3.41 -9.89
N GLN A 79 -5.97 4.13 -8.79
CA GLN A 79 -5.25 5.41 -8.84
C GLN A 79 -3.83 5.23 -9.38
N LEU A 80 -3.11 4.20 -8.92
CA LEU A 80 -1.78 3.91 -9.44
C LEU A 80 -1.84 3.52 -10.92
N GLY A 81 -2.72 2.61 -11.31
CA GLY A 81 -2.85 2.15 -12.69
C GLY A 81 -3.28 3.23 -13.69
N ALA A 82 -3.92 4.31 -13.21
CA ALA A 82 -4.26 5.48 -14.02
C ALA A 82 -3.08 6.45 -14.24
N ILE A 83 -2.02 6.35 -13.43
CA ILE A 83 -0.84 7.19 -13.57
C ILE A 83 0.01 6.65 -14.72
N THR A 84 0.37 7.53 -15.65
CA THR A 84 1.37 7.18 -16.67
C THR A 84 2.77 7.40 -16.09
N PRO A 85 3.57 6.35 -15.83
CA PRO A 85 4.91 6.52 -15.28
C PRO A 85 5.89 7.02 -16.36
N PRO A 86 6.89 7.85 -15.98
CA PRO A 86 8.07 8.08 -16.80
C PRO A 86 8.74 6.76 -17.19
N GLU A 87 9.37 6.71 -18.37
CA GLU A 87 9.99 5.48 -18.89
C GLU A 87 11.00 4.88 -17.91
N ALA A 88 11.80 5.73 -17.24
CA ALA A 88 12.82 5.32 -16.28
C ALA A 88 12.27 4.56 -15.06
N VAL A 89 10.98 4.67 -14.74
CA VAL A 89 10.36 4.05 -13.54
C VAL A 89 9.20 3.13 -13.87
N ARG A 90 8.99 2.81 -15.16
CA ARG A 90 7.82 2.04 -15.62
C ARG A 90 7.75 0.67 -14.97
N ASP A 91 8.88 -0.02 -14.85
CA ASP A 91 8.95 -1.37 -14.26
C ASP A 91 8.70 -1.33 -12.75
N GLU A 92 9.31 -0.37 -12.05
CA GLU A 92 9.10 -0.17 -10.61
C GLU A 92 7.66 0.23 -10.29
N HIS A 93 7.05 1.08 -11.13
CA HIS A 93 5.64 1.42 -11.03
C HIS A 93 4.75 0.20 -11.24
N GLY A 94 5.04 -0.63 -12.25
CA GLY A 94 4.32 -1.89 -12.48
C GLY A 94 4.40 -2.84 -11.28
N ARG A 95 5.59 -2.96 -10.65
CA ARG A 95 5.75 -3.74 -9.41
C ARG A 95 4.93 -3.16 -8.26
N LEU A 96 4.88 -1.85 -8.11
CA LEU A 96 4.06 -1.20 -7.08
C LEU A 96 2.57 -1.53 -7.27
N VAL A 97 2.05 -1.43 -8.50
CA VAL A 97 0.66 -1.81 -8.82
C VAL A 97 0.40 -3.28 -8.51
N ALA A 98 1.33 -4.17 -8.89
CA ALA A 98 1.20 -5.61 -8.64
C ALA A 98 1.13 -5.94 -7.13
N VAL A 99 2.03 -5.37 -6.31
CA VAL A 99 2.04 -5.56 -4.85
C VAL A 99 0.70 -5.17 -4.22
N VAL A 100 0.11 -4.05 -4.65
CA VAL A 100 -1.19 -3.60 -4.14
C VAL A 100 -2.31 -4.56 -4.58
N GLY A 101 -2.25 -5.07 -5.81
CA GLY A 101 -3.21 -6.05 -6.32
C GLY A 101 -3.15 -7.39 -5.58
N GLU A 102 -1.95 -7.91 -5.31
CA GLU A 102 -1.74 -9.14 -4.54
C GLU A 102 -2.25 -9.01 -3.10
N TYR A 103 -2.02 -7.83 -2.51
CA TYR A 103 -2.52 -7.54 -1.17
C TYR A 103 -4.05 -7.46 -1.13
N LYS A 104 -4.68 -6.84 -2.14
CA LYS A 104 -6.14 -6.84 -2.29
C LYS A 104 -6.69 -8.27 -2.30
N ALA A 105 -6.12 -9.15 -3.13
CA ALA A 105 -6.54 -10.55 -3.20
C ALA A 105 -6.40 -11.27 -1.85
N SER A 106 -5.36 -10.94 -1.07
CA SER A 106 -5.16 -11.47 0.27
C SER A 106 -6.25 -11.03 1.26
N ILE A 107 -6.73 -9.79 1.15
CA ILE A 107 -7.86 -9.28 1.95
C ILE A 107 -9.15 -10.00 1.57
N GLU A 108 -9.44 -10.14 0.26
CA GLU A 108 -10.64 -10.84 -0.23
C GLU A 108 -10.66 -12.31 0.25
N ALA A 109 -9.52 -13.01 0.16
CA ALA A 109 -9.39 -14.37 0.69
C ALA A 109 -9.58 -14.45 2.22
N ALA A 110 -9.16 -13.43 2.96
CA ALA A 110 -9.38 -13.35 4.40
C ALA A 110 -10.87 -13.14 4.73
N GLU A 111 -11.59 -12.31 3.96
CA GLU A 111 -13.03 -12.11 4.11
C GLU A 111 -13.83 -13.39 3.91
N GLU A 112 -13.49 -14.15 2.87
CA GLU A 112 -14.12 -15.45 2.59
C GLU A 112 -13.88 -16.44 3.73
N ARG A 113 -12.65 -16.51 4.26
CA ARG A 113 -12.30 -17.39 5.39
C ARG A 113 -12.98 -17.02 6.70
N LEU A 114 -13.41 -15.77 6.87
CA LEU A 114 -14.17 -15.36 8.06
C LEU A 114 -15.62 -15.88 8.04
N ASP A 115 -16.14 -16.29 6.88
CA ASP A 115 -17.50 -16.81 6.80
C ASP A 115 -17.62 -18.18 7.48
N GLY A 116 -18.39 -18.24 8.57
CA GLY A 116 -18.51 -19.46 9.39
C GLY A 116 -17.33 -19.74 10.33
N ALA A 117 -16.34 -18.84 10.43
CA ALA A 117 -15.14 -19.05 11.23
C ALA A 117 -15.39 -19.14 12.74
N THR A 118 -14.76 -20.12 13.38
CA THR A 118 -14.62 -20.26 14.83
C THR A 118 -13.80 -19.11 15.43
N PRO A 119 -13.90 -18.84 16.75
CA PRO A 119 -13.08 -17.82 17.40
C PRO A 119 -11.57 -17.98 17.17
N GLU A 120 -11.08 -19.23 17.17
CA GLU A 120 -9.68 -19.58 16.92
C GLU A 120 -9.26 -19.24 15.48
N GLU A 121 -10.09 -19.60 14.49
CA GLU A 121 -9.85 -19.29 13.07
C GLU A 121 -9.85 -17.78 12.82
N ARG A 122 -10.76 -17.03 13.45
CA ARG A 122 -10.76 -15.56 13.37
C ARG A 122 -9.48 -14.96 13.95
N ALA A 123 -8.97 -15.52 15.04
CA ALA A 123 -7.70 -15.07 15.61
C ALA A 123 -6.52 -15.33 14.65
N ALA A 124 -6.52 -16.50 13.98
CA ALA A 124 -5.51 -16.81 12.95
C ALA A 124 -5.59 -15.85 11.76
N VAL A 125 -6.78 -15.62 11.20
CA VAL A 125 -6.97 -14.67 10.08
C VAL A 125 -6.48 -13.27 10.44
N ARG A 126 -6.79 -12.77 11.64
CA ARG A 126 -6.29 -11.46 12.10
C ARG A 126 -4.77 -11.41 12.22
N SER A 127 -4.14 -12.48 12.70
CA SER A 127 -2.68 -12.56 12.80
C SER A 127 -2.01 -12.61 11.42
N GLU A 128 -2.54 -13.41 10.50
CA GLU A 128 -2.08 -13.50 9.11
C GLU A 128 -2.22 -12.15 8.41
N LEU A 129 -3.37 -11.49 8.52
CA LEU A 129 -3.59 -10.19 7.91
C LEU A 129 -2.67 -9.12 8.51
N SER A 130 -2.48 -9.08 9.84
CA SER A 130 -1.54 -8.15 10.46
C SER A 130 -0.10 -8.32 9.92
N SER A 131 0.28 -9.55 9.57
CA SER A 131 1.57 -9.86 8.96
C SER A 131 1.59 -9.41 7.50
N SER A 132 0.55 -9.74 6.73
CA SER A 132 0.39 -9.30 5.34
C SER A 132 0.36 -7.77 5.19
N VAL A 133 -0.25 -7.05 6.13
CA VAL A 133 -0.21 -5.58 6.24
C VAL A 133 1.24 -5.09 6.31
N GLN A 134 2.04 -5.69 7.20
CA GLN A 134 3.43 -5.30 7.40
C GLN A 134 4.28 -5.63 6.16
N ASP A 135 4.14 -6.84 5.63
CA ASP A 135 4.88 -7.26 4.43
C ASP A 135 4.54 -6.39 3.21
N THR A 136 3.28 -5.96 3.09
CA THR A 136 2.83 -5.05 2.05
C THR A 136 3.38 -3.64 2.25
N GLN A 137 3.39 -3.13 3.49
CA GLN A 137 4.02 -1.83 3.80
C GLN A 137 5.50 -1.82 3.44
N ASP A 138 6.21 -2.90 3.76
CA ASP A 138 7.63 -3.08 3.43
C ASP A 138 7.85 -3.17 1.92
N SER A 139 7.00 -3.93 1.21
CA SER A 139 7.06 -4.09 -0.25
C SER A 139 6.76 -2.78 -0.99
N ILE A 140 5.76 -2.02 -0.53
CA ILE A 140 5.46 -0.67 -1.03
C ILE A 140 6.66 0.25 -0.78
N GLY A 141 7.23 0.23 0.43
CA GLY A 141 8.41 1.03 0.77
C GLY A 141 9.62 0.70 -0.12
N ALA A 142 9.86 -0.57 -0.41
CA ALA A 142 10.92 -1.02 -1.31
C ALA A 142 10.69 -0.56 -2.76
N ALA A 143 9.46 -0.69 -3.27
CA ALA A 143 9.10 -0.21 -4.61
C ALA A 143 9.28 1.31 -4.74
N ILE A 144 8.87 2.08 -3.71
CA ILE A 144 9.11 3.53 -3.65
C ILE A 144 10.60 3.86 -3.62
N GLY A 145 11.39 3.11 -2.84
CA GLY A 145 12.85 3.27 -2.82
C GLY A 145 13.47 3.07 -4.20
N ALA A 146 13.03 2.04 -4.93
CA ALA A 146 13.47 1.78 -6.30
C ALA A 146 13.07 2.91 -7.26
N ILE A 147 11.82 3.40 -7.17
CA ILE A 147 11.36 4.55 -7.95
C ILE A 147 12.23 5.78 -7.69
N ASN A 148 12.50 6.11 -6.42
CA ASN A 148 13.35 7.26 -6.07
C ASN A 148 14.77 7.13 -6.63
N ASN A 149 15.35 5.92 -6.61
CA ASN A 149 16.68 5.69 -7.14
C ASN A 149 16.69 5.85 -8.67
N ALA A 150 15.72 5.27 -9.36
CA ALA A 150 15.60 5.39 -10.81
C ALA A 150 15.34 6.83 -11.27
N LEU A 151 14.62 7.64 -10.49
CA LEU A 151 14.44 9.08 -10.78
C LEU A 151 15.69 9.93 -10.56
N ARG A 152 16.66 9.46 -9.76
CA ARG A 152 17.90 10.21 -9.45
C ARG A 152 19.03 9.96 -10.44
N GLY A 153 18.97 8.88 -11.22
CA GLY A 153 20.05 8.42 -12.10
C GLY A 153 21.07 7.55 -11.38
#